data_AF-A0AAN7KFA1-F1
#
_entry.id   AF-A0AAN7KFA1-F1
#
_cell.length_a   1.000
_cell.length_b   1.000
_cell.length_c   1.000
_cell.angle_alpha   90.00
_cell.angle_beta   90.00
_cell.angle_gamma   90.00
#
_symmetry.space_group_name_H-M   'P 1'
#
loop_
_entity.id
_entity.type
_entity.pdbx_description
1 polymer ?
#
loop_
_entity_poly.entity_id
_entity_poly.type
_entity_poly.pdbx_seq_one_letter_code
_entity_poly.pdbx_strand_id
1 'polypeptide(L)'
;MVTPGSDAPKVTPEVIAEYTVRALQRTVPAAVPTIVFLSGGQSEEEATLNLNAMNKLKGKKPWSLSFSFRRALQQSTLKAWSGKEENVPKAQKAFITRCKANSHATLVAYQGDAQLGEGASESLHVKDYKY
;
A
#
# COMPACT_ATOMS: atom_id res chain seq x y z
N MET A 1 -0.32 -5.30 -7.16
CA MET A 1 -1.78 -5.12 -7.40
C MET A 1 -1.97 -5.03 -8.91
N VAL A 2 -3.18 -5.33 -9.42
CA VAL A 2 -3.51 -5.13 -10.83
C VAL A 2 -3.92 -3.67 -11.00
N THR A 3 -3.07 -2.88 -11.65
CA THR A 3 -3.25 -1.43 -11.84
C THR A 3 -3.06 -1.06 -13.31
N PRO A 4 -3.55 0.12 -13.74
CA PRO A 4 -3.13 0.72 -15.00
C PRO A 4 -1.59 0.89 -15.05
N GLY A 5 -1.07 1.05 -16.27
CA GLY A 5 0.33 1.43 -16.48
C GLY A 5 0.63 2.81 -15.90
N SER A 6 1.92 3.12 -15.68
CA SER A 6 2.36 4.40 -15.09
C SER A 6 1.94 5.63 -15.89
N ASP A 7 1.84 5.49 -17.22
CA ASP A 7 1.46 6.57 -18.14
C ASP A 7 -0.06 6.61 -18.42
N ALA A 8 -0.82 5.66 -17.85
CA ALA A 8 -2.27 5.61 -18.00
C ALA A 8 -2.96 6.45 -16.91
N PRO A 9 -4.21 6.90 -17.14
CA PRO A 9 -4.99 7.59 -16.13
C PRO A 9 -5.16 6.74 -14.87
N LYS A 10 -5.08 7.39 -13.69
CA LYS A 10 -5.38 6.73 -12.42
C LYS A 10 -6.85 6.32 -12.37
N VAL A 11 -7.11 5.23 -11.66
CA VAL A 11 -8.45 4.69 -11.42
C VAL A 11 -8.72 4.62 -9.93
N THR A 12 -9.98 4.41 -9.56
CA THR A 12 -10.35 4.34 -8.14
C THR A 12 -9.85 3.04 -7.49
N PRO A 13 -9.65 3.03 -6.16
CA PRO A 13 -9.25 1.83 -5.42
C PRO A 13 -10.18 0.63 -5.61
N GLU A 14 -11.47 0.86 -5.82
CA GLU A 14 -12.48 -0.18 -6.04
C GLU A 14 -12.24 -0.93 -7.35
N VAL A 15 -11.87 -0.21 -8.42
CA VAL A 15 -11.51 -0.82 -9.71
C VAL A 15 -10.26 -1.69 -9.54
N ILE A 16 -9.22 -1.17 -8.88
CA ILE A 16 -7.99 -1.93 -8.60
C ILE A 16 -8.31 -3.18 -7.78
N ALA A 17 -9.19 -3.06 -6.78
CA ALA A 17 -9.59 -4.15 -5.92
C ALA A 17 -10.31 -5.26 -6.70
N GLU A 18 -11.28 -4.91 -7.53
CA GLU A 18 -12.06 -5.84 -8.33
C GLU A 18 -11.17 -6.65 -9.28
N TYR A 19 -10.32 -5.97 -10.07
CA TYR A 19 -9.43 -6.63 -11.01
C TYR A 19 -8.36 -7.46 -10.30
N THR A 20 -7.83 -6.99 -9.17
CA THR A 20 -6.83 -7.73 -8.41
C THR A 20 -7.42 -9.00 -7.81
N VAL A 21 -8.54 -8.91 -7.09
CA VAL A 21 -9.15 -10.09 -6.46
C VAL A 21 -9.63 -11.08 -7.51
N ARG A 22 -10.21 -10.62 -8.62
CA ARG A 22 -10.61 -11.47 -9.75
C ARG A 22 -9.43 -12.24 -10.33
N ALA A 23 -8.29 -11.57 -10.54
CA ALA A 23 -7.09 -12.22 -11.05
C ALA A 23 -6.63 -13.33 -10.10
N LEU A 24 -6.54 -13.03 -8.81
CA LEU A 24 -6.13 -14.01 -7.79
C LEU A 24 -7.09 -15.19 -7.71
N GLN A 25 -8.41 -14.94 -7.76
CA GLN A 25 -9.44 -15.99 -7.80
C GLN A 25 -9.29 -16.96 -8.97
N ARG A 26 -8.75 -16.50 -10.10
CA ARG A 26 -8.57 -17.31 -11.31
C ARG A 26 -7.26 -18.09 -11.33
N THR A 27 -6.28 -17.74 -10.48
CA THR A 27 -4.91 -18.26 -10.62
C THR A 27 -4.30 -18.81 -9.34
N VAL A 28 -4.73 -18.35 -8.17
CA VAL A 28 -4.13 -18.77 -6.89
C VAL A 28 -4.98 -19.90 -6.29
N PRO A 29 -4.37 -21.02 -5.85
CA PRO A 29 -5.09 -22.06 -5.11
C PRO A 29 -5.44 -21.62 -3.69
N ALA A 30 -6.57 -22.09 -3.16
CA ALA A 30 -7.02 -21.81 -1.79
C ALA A 30 -6.05 -22.31 -0.68
N ALA A 31 -5.13 -23.22 -1.01
CA ALA A 31 -4.13 -23.74 -0.07
C ALA A 31 -3.04 -22.70 0.28
N VAL A 32 -2.88 -21.64 -0.51
CA VAL A 32 -2.02 -20.52 -0.13
C VAL A 32 -2.64 -19.85 1.11
N PRO A 33 -1.88 -19.50 2.15
CA PRO A 33 -2.46 -18.88 3.35
C PRO A 33 -2.65 -17.37 3.20
N THR A 34 -1.66 -16.69 2.62
CA THR A 34 -1.58 -15.22 2.62
C THR A 34 -0.93 -14.72 1.34
N ILE A 35 -1.47 -13.62 0.81
CA ILE A 35 -0.90 -12.88 -0.31
C ILE A 35 -0.45 -11.52 0.23
N VAL A 36 0.85 -11.26 0.15
CA VAL A 36 1.45 -9.99 0.58
C VAL A 36 1.78 -9.14 -0.64
N PHE A 37 1.07 -8.02 -0.79
CA PHE A 37 1.24 -7.15 -1.96
C PHE A 37 2.49 -6.29 -1.85
N LEU A 38 3.24 -6.18 -2.95
CA LEU A 38 4.20 -5.11 -3.16
C LEU A 38 3.50 -3.78 -3.47
N SER A 39 4.06 -2.66 -3.00
CA SER A 39 3.50 -1.33 -3.29
C SER A 39 3.84 -0.83 -4.69
N GLY A 40 4.94 -1.29 -5.29
CA GLY A 40 5.40 -0.81 -6.59
C GLY A 40 5.74 0.69 -6.54
N GLY A 41 5.27 1.45 -7.52
CA GLY A 41 5.43 2.91 -7.62
C GLY A 41 4.26 3.72 -7.04
N GLN A 42 3.31 3.07 -6.35
CA GLN A 42 2.21 3.75 -5.67
C GLN A 42 2.74 4.63 -4.54
N SER A 43 2.02 5.71 -4.25
CA SER A 43 2.27 6.51 -3.04
C SER A 43 1.97 5.71 -1.78
N GLU A 44 2.41 6.20 -0.62
CA GLU A 44 2.11 5.54 0.67
C GLU A 44 0.61 5.44 0.90
N GLU A 45 -0.13 6.50 0.56
CA GLU A 45 -1.58 6.55 0.76
C GLU A 45 -2.35 5.71 -0.26
N GLU A 46 -1.95 5.77 -1.53
CA GLU A 46 -2.58 5.00 -2.60
C GLU A 46 -2.46 3.49 -2.34
N ALA A 47 -1.29 3.03 -1.90
CA ALA A 47 -1.07 1.62 -1.58
C ALA A 47 -1.99 1.14 -0.44
N THR A 48 -2.20 1.97 0.59
CA THR A 48 -3.07 1.65 1.73
C THR A 48 -4.55 1.68 1.35
N LEU A 49 -4.99 2.66 0.56
CA LEU A 49 -6.36 2.74 0.07
C LEU A 49 -6.71 1.54 -0.83
N ASN A 50 -5.81 1.15 -1.72
CA ASN A 50 -6.00 -0.01 -2.59
C ASN A 50 -6.05 -1.32 -1.81
N LEU A 51 -5.19 -1.48 -0.80
CA LEU A 51 -5.24 -2.64 0.10
C LEU A 51 -6.56 -2.71 0.88
N ASN A 52 -7.01 -1.57 1.39
CA ASN A 52 -8.26 -1.47 2.12
C ASN A 52 -9.47 -1.81 1.23
N ALA A 53 -9.49 -1.31 -0.02
CA ALA A 53 -10.54 -1.60 -0.98
C ALA A 53 -10.60 -3.11 -1.32
N MET A 54 -9.45 -3.77 -1.48
CA MET A 54 -9.38 -5.23 -1.69
C MET A 54 -9.97 -6.02 -0.52
N ASN A 55 -9.67 -5.63 0.71
CA ASN A 55 -10.21 -6.28 1.89
C ASN A 55 -11.72 -5.99 2.07
N LYS A 56 -12.19 -4.79 1.70
CA LYS A 56 -13.61 -4.40 1.69
C LYS A 56 -14.45 -5.13 0.65
N LEU A 57 -13.84 -5.56 -0.46
CA LEU A 57 -14.56 -6.17 -1.58
C LEU A 57 -15.33 -7.41 -1.11
N LYS A 58 -16.65 -7.44 -1.31
CA LYS A 58 -17.48 -8.60 -0.96
C LYS A 58 -17.20 -9.76 -1.92
N GLY A 59 -17.10 -10.98 -1.38
CA GLY A 59 -16.88 -12.19 -2.17
C GLY A 59 -15.84 -13.14 -1.56
N LYS A 60 -15.72 -14.33 -2.16
CA LYS A 60 -14.81 -15.40 -1.71
C LYS A 60 -13.35 -14.96 -1.86
N LYS A 61 -12.67 -14.81 -0.74
CA LYS A 61 -11.23 -14.59 -0.68
C LYS A 61 -10.67 -15.62 0.32
N PRO A 62 -10.29 -16.83 -0.14
CA PRO A 62 -9.82 -17.87 0.77
C PRO A 62 -8.41 -17.57 1.34
N TRP A 63 -7.80 -16.45 0.92
CA TRP A 63 -6.49 -15.97 1.36
C TRP A 63 -6.64 -14.76 2.28
N SER A 64 -5.69 -14.61 3.20
CA SER A 64 -5.45 -13.32 3.84
C SER A 64 -4.77 -12.36 2.85
N LEU A 65 -5.29 -11.14 2.71
CA LEU A 65 -4.68 -10.10 1.86
C LEU A 65 -3.95 -9.08 2.74
N SER A 66 -2.62 -9.05 2.63
CA SER A 66 -1.75 -8.21 3.45
C SER A 66 -0.71 -7.47 2.59
N PHE A 67 0.23 -6.79 3.23
CA PHE A 67 1.22 -5.93 2.57
C PHE A 67 2.66 -6.41 2.82
N SER A 68 3.50 -6.24 1.80
CA SER A 68 4.96 -6.29 1.87
C SER A 68 5.48 -5.03 1.18
N PHE A 69 5.40 -3.92 1.91
CA PHE A 69 5.68 -2.58 1.39
C PHE A 69 7.09 -2.12 1.79
N ARG A 70 7.80 -1.53 0.83
CA ARG A 70 9.07 -0.84 1.10
C ARG A 70 8.85 0.67 1.03
N ARG A 71 8.83 1.21 -0.19
CA ARG A 71 8.67 2.65 -0.44
C ARG A 71 7.39 3.21 0.19
N ALA A 72 6.28 2.48 0.13
CA ALA A 72 5.01 2.90 0.72
C ALA A 72 4.97 2.91 2.27
N LEU A 73 6.01 2.40 2.94
CA LEU A 73 6.17 2.48 4.40
C LEU A 73 7.28 3.44 4.83
N GLN A 74 8.28 3.68 3.96
CA GLN A 74 9.52 4.34 4.34
C GLN A 74 9.68 5.75 3.76
N GLN A 75 8.89 6.17 2.76
CA GLN A 75 9.11 7.46 2.10
C GLN A 75 8.99 8.63 3.08
N SER A 76 7.88 8.70 3.81
CA SER A 76 7.66 9.77 4.79
C SER A 76 8.63 9.67 5.97
N THR A 77 9.00 8.46 6.37
CA THR A 77 10.03 8.20 7.40
C THR A 77 11.39 8.75 6.98
N LEU A 78 11.84 8.46 5.76
CA LEU A 78 13.13 8.90 5.24
C LEU A 78 13.19 10.42 5.09
N LYS A 79 12.10 11.04 4.59
CA LYS A 79 11.98 12.50 4.53
C LYS A 79 12.03 13.12 5.93
N ALA A 80 11.24 12.59 6.87
CA ALA A 80 11.22 13.08 8.24
C ALA A 80 12.58 12.92 8.95
N TRP A 81 13.33 11.87 8.65
CA TRP A 81 14.66 11.64 9.19
C TRP A 81 15.69 12.61 8.62
N SER A 82 15.72 12.79 7.29
CA SER A 82 16.70 13.65 6.61
C SER A 82 18.17 13.34 6.96
N GLY A 83 18.48 12.11 7.40
CA GLY A 83 19.84 11.70 7.80
C GLY A 83 20.34 12.28 9.13
N LYS A 84 19.46 12.90 9.92
CA LYS A 84 19.79 13.63 11.15
C LYS A 84 19.39 12.84 12.38
N GLU A 85 20.32 12.65 13.33
CA GLU A 85 20.05 11.87 14.54
C GLU A 85 18.96 12.50 15.41
N GLU A 86 18.90 13.83 15.46
CA GLU A 86 17.87 14.56 16.19
C GLU A 86 16.44 14.29 15.69
N ASN A 87 16.30 13.84 14.43
CA ASN A 87 15.02 13.56 13.81
C ASN A 87 14.56 12.10 13.97
N VAL A 88 15.33 11.23 14.62
CA VAL A 88 14.98 9.82 14.81
C VAL A 88 13.58 9.64 15.43
N PRO A 89 13.19 10.36 16.51
CA PRO A 89 11.85 10.23 17.07
C PRO A 89 10.74 10.64 16.10
N LYS A 90 10.98 11.69 15.29
CA LYS A 90 10.03 12.18 14.28
C LYS A 90 9.85 11.15 13.15
N ALA A 91 10.94 10.54 12.69
CA ALA A 91 10.93 9.50 11.68
C ALA A 91 10.22 8.24 12.15
N GLN A 92 10.51 7.78 13.38
CA GLN A 92 9.83 6.65 14.00
C GLN A 92 8.32 6.88 14.12
N LYS A 93 7.90 8.09 14.52
CA LYS A 93 6.48 8.46 14.57
C LYS A 93 5.82 8.35 13.19
N ALA A 94 6.46 8.87 12.14
CA ALA A 94 5.95 8.76 10.77
C ALA A 94 5.84 7.29 10.31
N PHE A 95 6.85 6.48 10.60
CA PHE A 95 6.86 5.06 10.29
C PHE A 95 5.70 4.31 10.96
N ILE A 96 5.51 4.52 12.27
CA ILE A 96 4.43 3.89 13.04
C ILE A 96 3.06 4.30 12.50
N THR A 97 2.88 5.56 12.10
CA THR A 97 1.63 6.02 11.46
C THR A 97 1.32 5.20 10.21
N ARG A 98 2.31 4.97 9.32
CA ARG A 98 2.11 4.14 8.13
C ARG A 98 1.90 2.66 8.46
N CYS A 99 2.60 2.11 9.46
CA CYS A 99 2.36 0.74 9.92
C CYS A 99 0.93 0.55 10.43
N LYS A 100 0.41 1.50 11.22
CA LYS A 100 -0.98 1.48 11.71
C LYS A 100 -1.98 1.62 10.57
N ALA A 101 -1.76 2.54 9.63
CA ALA A 101 -2.63 2.72 8.47
C ALA A 101 -2.75 1.45 7.64
N ASN A 102 -1.62 0.80 7.32
CA ASN A 102 -1.60 -0.46 6.58
C ASN A 102 -2.20 -1.63 7.37
N SER A 103 -1.98 -1.68 8.69
CA SER A 103 -2.62 -2.66 9.57
C SER A 103 -4.14 -2.50 9.59
N HIS A 104 -4.65 -1.27 9.67
CA HIS A 104 -6.10 -1.03 9.57
C HIS A 104 -6.65 -1.39 8.19
N ALA A 105 -5.87 -1.21 7.13
CA ALA A 105 -6.27 -1.59 5.77
C ALA A 105 -6.39 -3.11 5.57
N THR A 106 -5.66 -3.94 6.32
CA THR A 106 -5.88 -5.41 6.30
C THR A 106 -7.16 -5.81 7.02
N LEU A 107 -7.58 -5.03 8.01
CA LEU A 107 -8.76 -5.26 8.83
C LEU A 107 -10.02 -4.50 8.35
N VAL A 108 -9.99 -3.89 7.16
CA VAL A 108 -11.13 -3.10 6.62
C VAL A 108 -11.45 -1.84 7.44
N ALA A 109 -10.59 -1.48 8.39
CA ALA A 109 -10.81 -0.39 9.34
C ALA A 109 -10.21 0.95 8.90
N TYR A 110 -9.50 1.00 7.78
CA TYR A 110 -8.87 2.23 7.32
C TYR A 110 -9.87 3.20 6.68
N GLN A 111 -9.88 4.46 7.12
CA GLN A 111 -10.81 5.49 6.66
C GLN A 111 -10.14 6.61 5.85
N GLY A 112 -8.84 6.53 5.58
CA GLY A 112 -8.10 7.62 4.91
C GLY A 112 -7.77 8.79 5.85
N ASP A 113 -7.78 8.53 7.15
CA ASP A 113 -7.66 9.51 8.24
C ASP A 113 -6.26 9.55 8.86
N ALA A 114 -5.31 8.74 8.35
CA ALA A 114 -3.95 8.77 8.86
C ALA A 114 -3.31 10.13 8.57
N GLN A 115 -2.64 10.69 9.58
CA GLN A 115 -1.86 11.90 9.42
C GLN A 115 -0.77 11.68 8.35
N LEU A 116 -0.92 12.33 7.20
CA LEU A 116 -0.01 12.19 6.08
C LEU A 116 1.29 12.93 6.39
N GLY A 117 2.40 12.18 6.44
CA GLY A 117 3.73 12.75 6.44
C GLY A 117 4.05 13.39 5.10
N GLU A 118 5.06 14.25 5.09
CA GLU A 118 5.59 14.83 3.86
C GLU A 118 5.95 13.72 2.86
N GLY A 119 5.48 13.83 1.61
CA GLY A 119 5.69 12.83 0.56
C GLY A 119 4.78 11.60 0.59
N ALA A 120 3.85 11.47 1.54
CA ALA A 120 2.98 10.29 1.61
C ALA A 120 2.03 10.13 0.41
N SER A 121 1.70 11.23 -0.29
CA SER A 121 0.86 11.24 -1.50
C SER A 121 1.65 11.25 -2.81
N GLU A 122 2.98 11.38 -2.75
CA GLU A 122 3.81 11.45 -3.95
C GLU A 122 3.92 10.10 -4.64
N SER A 123 3.90 10.09 -5.97
CA SER A 123 4.20 8.88 -6.72
C SER A 123 5.64 8.44 -6.43
N LEU A 124 5.82 7.15 -6.17
CA LEU A 124 7.12 6.54 -5.89
C LEU A 124 7.66 5.81 -7.13
N HIS A 125 7.04 6.03 -8.29
CA HIS A 125 7.50 5.48 -9.55
C HIS A 125 8.79 6.18 -9.99
N VAL A 126 9.77 5.37 -10.38
CA VAL A 126 11.03 5.83 -10.96
C VAL A 126 11.19 5.08 -12.27
N LYS A 127 11.25 5.82 -13.37
CA LYS A 127 11.45 5.25 -14.70
C LYS A 127 12.82 4.56 -14.74
N ASP A 128 12.87 3.35 -15.30
CA ASP A 128 14.09 2.55 -15.44
C ASP A 128 14.82 2.24 -14.10
N TYR A 129 14.06 2.07 -13.01
CA TYR A 129 14.62 1.71 -11.71
C TYR A 129 15.37 0.37 -11.76
N LYS A 130 16.66 0.39 -11.40
CA LYS A 130 17.51 -0.80 -11.29
C LYS A 130 17.64 -1.19 -9.81
N TYR A 131 17.45 -2.49 -9.53
CA TYR A 131 17.58 -3.07 -8.20
C TYR A 131 19.03 -3.22 -7.78
#